data_AF-A0A015IS25-F1
#
_entry.id   AF-A0A015IS25-F1
#
_cell.length_a   1.000
_cell.length_b   1.000
_cell.length_c   1.000
_cell.angle_alpha   90.00
_cell.angle_beta   90.00
_cell.angle_gamma   90.00
#
_symmetry.space_group_name_H-M   'P 1'
#
loop_
_entity.id
_entity.type
_entity.pdbx_description
1 polymer ?
#
loop_
_entity_poly.entity_id
_entity_poly.type
_entity_poly.pdbx_seq_one_letter_code
_entity_poly.pdbx_strand_id
1 'polypeptide(L)'
;MRRHRFIEGLNMAFLFKVGLYKYHHGSAQNAVYIWKINPNANETEIVNKNYKIRTKLKAQLKIFHTRAMKKELIENFELHVGKCEKSRLRHIISDLLGDFSASENSASQKVDERVDIMIELGDPEFISDLRHLNGDGGPDHRVNYLRVQLSLIALFITLDLDLLIAVRTPPGHSWKNPVERIMSILNLGLQCIGLMRAEMDEEFEEIMKYCNSMDDIRNKAEEEPQLKEQLLNSLQPTLELMENLIKRLELKGEPFGTFKAAFDEEMTTLWNSLLSIDNLLTMEDNSKRSIQNKIKFLEFYNHCCRSRHYFFEIKKCGSLDCHICKPVRCDSETWLKVHNFPDPIPSLDGKKYKSFEELYGQETSEEYRPSLKDKKNSNNEMGFKPSAQCCKNVGTLIQCGECDKWRVIYSKSKLALQESEELARFLDEIQYTCGDSFYDIASNDTNDSMKKLFSIVKVNNTLTCNSPIEIPYYSSRLFKEVLCFNCGVECEEHNTTNHGEYFPYCEDCDSMSDENKKRKRKEKKFVKSSKQKNVETN
;
A
#
# COMPACT_ATOMS: atom_id res chain seq x y z
N MET A 1 -54.28 -8.88 -18.45
CA MET A 1 -55.43 -8.95 -19.38
C MET A 1 -56.11 -7.60 -19.72
N ARG A 2 -55.79 -6.45 -19.07
CA ARG A 2 -56.44 -5.14 -19.39
C ARG A 2 -55.72 -4.25 -20.44
N ARG A 3 -54.41 -4.41 -20.69
CA ARG A 3 -53.66 -3.62 -21.71
C ARG A 3 -53.91 -4.06 -23.17
N HIS A 4 -54.13 -5.36 -23.42
CA HIS A 4 -54.35 -5.87 -24.79
C HIS A 4 -55.65 -5.33 -25.43
N ARG A 5 -56.73 -5.19 -24.64
CA ARG A 5 -58.02 -4.67 -25.12
C ARG A 5 -57.98 -3.18 -25.54
N PHE A 6 -57.09 -2.38 -24.96
CA PHE A 6 -56.93 -0.96 -25.33
C PHE A 6 -56.33 -0.79 -26.72
N ILE A 7 -55.38 -1.66 -27.09
CA ILE A 7 -54.67 -1.58 -28.38
C ILE A 7 -55.57 -2.05 -29.53
N GLU A 8 -56.48 -3.00 -29.28
CA GLU A 8 -57.47 -3.46 -30.28
C GLU A 8 -58.53 -2.40 -30.60
N GLY A 9 -58.83 -1.50 -29.64
CA GLY A 9 -59.75 -0.38 -29.82
C GLY A 9 -59.17 0.82 -30.59
N LEU A 10 -57.86 0.86 -30.86
CA LEU A 10 -57.21 2.00 -31.53
C LEU A 10 -57.75 2.24 -32.95
N ASN A 11 -58.18 1.20 -33.66
CA ASN A 11 -58.81 1.34 -34.98
C ASN A 11 -60.18 2.03 -34.92
N MET A 12 -60.86 2.00 -33.77
CA MET A 12 -62.15 2.66 -33.53
C MET A 12 -61.98 4.05 -32.91
N ALA A 13 -60.79 4.38 -32.40
CA ALA A 13 -60.50 5.63 -31.70
C ALA A 13 -60.17 6.80 -32.64
N PHE A 14 -59.77 6.52 -33.89
CA PHE A 14 -59.41 7.55 -34.88
C PHE A 14 -60.49 7.66 -35.96
N LEU A 15 -60.86 8.90 -36.32
CA LEU A 15 -61.82 9.23 -37.39
C LEU A 15 -61.31 8.92 -38.82
N PHE A 16 -60.16 8.24 -38.94
CA PHE A 16 -59.49 7.93 -40.20
C PHE A 16 -58.80 6.55 -40.10
N LYS A 17 -58.62 5.88 -41.24
CA LYS A 17 -57.92 4.59 -41.30
C LYS A 17 -56.45 4.75 -40.85
N VAL A 18 -55.96 3.82 -40.05
CA VAL A 18 -54.58 3.79 -39.54
C VAL A 18 -53.89 2.48 -39.87
N GLY A 19 -52.59 2.54 -40.15
CA GLY A 19 -51.71 1.38 -40.26
C GLY A 19 -51.07 1.08 -38.91
N LEU A 20 -50.90 -0.22 -38.60
CA LEU A 20 -50.37 -0.69 -37.31
C LEU A 20 -49.17 -1.63 -37.51
N TYR A 21 -48.11 -1.42 -36.74
CA TYR A 21 -47.00 -2.37 -36.61
C TYR A 21 -46.63 -2.58 -35.14
N LYS A 22 -46.61 -3.84 -34.69
CA LYS A 22 -46.23 -4.24 -33.34
C LYS A 22 -44.83 -4.86 -33.40
N TYR A 23 -43.89 -4.30 -32.64
CA TYR A 23 -42.55 -4.86 -32.49
C TYR A 23 -42.48 -5.62 -31.16
N HIS A 24 -42.10 -6.90 -31.26
CA HIS A 24 -41.92 -7.80 -30.14
C HIS A 24 -40.49 -8.34 -30.17
N HIS A 25 -39.66 -7.91 -29.22
CA HIS A 25 -38.31 -8.46 -29.07
C HIS A 25 -37.88 -8.43 -27.60
N GLY A 26 -37.68 -9.62 -27.03
CA GLY A 26 -37.37 -9.79 -25.61
C GLY A 26 -38.52 -9.43 -24.66
N SER A 27 -38.20 -9.27 -23.37
CA SER A 27 -39.15 -9.01 -22.29
C SER A 27 -39.34 -7.52 -21.94
N ALA A 28 -38.56 -6.61 -22.53
CA ALA A 28 -38.42 -5.24 -22.03
C ALA A 28 -39.24 -4.18 -22.78
N GLN A 29 -39.49 -4.29 -24.10
CA GLN A 29 -40.27 -3.29 -24.83
C GLN A 29 -41.15 -3.88 -25.94
N ASN A 30 -42.46 -3.73 -25.78
CA ASN A 30 -43.45 -3.90 -26.85
C ASN A 30 -43.78 -2.51 -27.41
N ALA A 31 -43.22 -2.16 -28.57
CA ALA A 31 -43.51 -0.89 -29.23
C ALA A 31 -44.62 -1.07 -30.27
N VAL A 32 -45.56 -0.12 -30.33
CA VAL A 32 -46.65 -0.09 -31.31
C VAL A 32 -46.54 1.19 -32.11
N TYR A 33 -46.29 1.05 -33.41
CA TYR A 33 -46.19 2.15 -34.36
C TYR A 33 -47.50 2.31 -35.12
N ILE A 34 -48.00 3.54 -35.18
CA ILE A 34 -49.27 3.91 -35.81
C ILE A 34 -49.01 5.03 -36.82
N TRP A 35 -49.62 4.94 -38.00
CA TRP A 35 -49.58 6.03 -38.99
C TRP A 35 -50.92 6.17 -39.71
N LYS A 36 -51.20 7.37 -40.21
CA LYS A 36 -52.43 7.69 -40.93
C LYS A 36 -52.40 7.12 -42.36
N ILE A 37 -53.48 6.47 -42.78
CA ILE A 37 -53.70 6.02 -44.16
C ILE A 37 -54.51 7.10 -44.89
N ASN A 38 -54.15 7.35 -46.16
CA ASN A 38 -54.89 8.29 -47.00
C ASN A 38 -56.27 7.69 -47.35
N PRO A 39 -57.39 8.39 -47.08
CA PRO A 39 -58.73 7.87 -47.37
C PRO A 39 -59.00 7.62 -48.86
N ASN A 40 -58.25 8.25 -49.77
CA ASN A 40 -58.46 8.14 -51.21
C ASN A 40 -57.54 7.09 -51.90
N ALA A 41 -56.72 6.36 -51.14
CA ALA A 41 -55.79 5.38 -51.70
C ALA A 41 -56.48 4.03 -51.97
N ASN A 42 -56.14 3.38 -53.09
CA ASN A 42 -56.65 2.05 -53.40
C ASN A 42 -55.97 0.96 -52.51
N GLU A 43 -56.57 -0.23 -52.42
CA GLU A 43 -56.06 -1.30 -51.53
C GLU A 43 -54.60 -1.68 -51.82
N THR A 44 -54.20 -1.69 -53.08
CA THR A 44 -52.84 -2.03 -53.51
C THR A 44 -51.82 -0.98 -53.07
N GLU A 45 -52.17 0.31 -53.16
CA GLU A 45 -51.36 1.43 -52.66
C GLU A 45 -51.21 1.41 -51.14
N ILE A 46 -52.28 1.05 -50.42
CA ILE A 46 -52.27 0.91 -48.96
C ILE A 46 -51.31 -0.21 -48.55
N VAL A 47 -51.40 -1.39 -49.18
CA VAL A 47 -50.53 -2.54 -48.89
C VAL A 47 -49.08 -2.21 -49.19
N ASN A 48 -48.78 -1.62 -50.36
CA ASN A 48 -47.41 -1.27 -50.75
C ASN A 48 -46.80 -0.21 -49.83
N LYS A 49 -47.58 0.81 -49.44
CA LYS A 49 -47.11 1.84 -48.51
C LYS A 49 -46.86 1.28 -47.12
N ASN A 50 -47.75 0.42 -46.62
CA ASN A 50 -47.58 -0.25 -45.33
C ASN A 50 -46.37 -1.19 -45.33
N TYR A 51 -46.16 -1.96 -46.40
CA TYR A 51 -44.99 -2.81 -46.56
C TYR A 51 -43.70 -1.98 -46.54
N LYS A 52 -43.65 -0.90 -47.33
CA LYS A 52 -42.49 0.01 -47.38
C LYS A 52 -42.17 0.64 -46.02
N ILE A 53 -43.19 1.05 -45.27
CA ILE A 53 -43.03 1.59 -43.90
C ILE A 53 -42.52 0.51 -42.96
N ARG A 54 -43.08 -0.70 -43.00
CA ARG A 54 -42.65 -1.83 -42.14
C ARG A 54 -41.20 -2.24 -42.41
N THR A 55 -40.78 -2.33 -43.67
CA THR A 55 -39.41 -2.71 -44.03
C THR A 55 -38.41 -1.63 -43.58
N LYS A 56 -38.75 -0.35 -43.74
CA LYS A 56 -37.94 0.76 -43.20
C LYS A 56 -37.84 0.72 -41.68
N LEU A 57 -38.96 0.49 -40.98
CA LEU A 57 -38.97 0.36 -39.52
C LEU A 57 -38.10 -0.84 -39.09
N LYS A 58 -38.26 -2.01 -39.70
CA LYS A 58 -37.43 -3.19 -39.39
C LYS A 58 -35.94 -2.94 -39.57
N ALA A 59 -35.53 -2.20 -40.59
CA ALA A 59 -34.12 -1.86 -40.83
C ALA A 59 -33.54 -0.86 -39.80
N GLN A 60 -34.40 -0.13 -39.08
CA GLN A 60 -33.98 0.92 -38.12
C GLN A 60 -34.17 0.51 -36.65
N LEU A 61 -34.82 -0.63 -36.39
CA LEU A 61 -35.09 -1.11 -35.04
C LEU A 61 -33.89 -1.87 -34.49
N LYS A 62 -33.40 -1.45 -33.30
CA LYS A 62 -32.31 -2.12 -32.58
C LYS A 62 -32.72 -3.55 -32.19
N ILE A 63 -31.81 -4.50 -32.41
CA ILE A 63 -31.94 -5.91 -32.00
C ILE A 63 -31.44 -6.01 -30.55
N PHE A 64 -32.18 -6.68 -29.67
CA PHE A 64 -31.82 -6.82 -28.25
C PHE A 64 -31.66 -8.31 -27.91
N HIS A 65 -30.43 -8.77 -27.62
CA HIS A 65 -30.18 -10.18 -27.34
C HIS A 65 -30.66 -10.59 -25.94
N THR A 66 -31.24 -11.79 -25.82
CA THR A 66 -31.73 -12.29 -24.52
C THR A 66 -30.58 -12.73 -23.62
N ARG A 67 -30.78 -12.70 -22.29
CA ARG A 67 -29.77 -13.11 -21.30
C ARG A 67 -29.25 -14.54 -21.51
N ALA A 68 -30.13 -15.46 -21.93
CA ALA A 68 -29.76 -16.85 -22.20
C ALA A 68 -28.80 -16.96 -23.40
N MET A 69 -29.09 -16.23 -24.49
CA MET A 69 -28.25 -16.22 -25.69
C MET A 69 -26.89 -15.59 -25.44
N LYS A 70 -26.81 -14.50 -24.64
CA LYS A 70 -25.53 -13.88 -24.27
C LYS A 70 -24.68 -14.84 -23.43
N LYS A 71 -25.30 -15.56 -22.49
CA LYS A 71 -24.61 -16.51 -21.62
C LYS A 71 -24.03 -17.68 -22.41
N GLU A 72 -24.81 -18.27 -23.32
CA GLU A 72 -24.37 -19.37 -24.19
C GLU A 72 -23.21 -18.95 -25.10
N LEU A 73 -23.24 -17.73 -25.64
CA LEU A 73 -22.16 -17.22 -26.48
C LEU A 73 -20.86 -16.98 -25.67
N ILE A 74 -20.96 -16.40 -24.46
CA ILE A 74 -19.81 -16.21 -23.57
C ILE A 74 -19.16 -17.56 -23.23
N GLU A 75 -19.97 -18.56 -22.87
CA GLU A 75 -19.48 -19.91 -22.52
C GLU A 75 -18.78 -20.58 -23.72
N ASN A 76 -19.28 -20.40 -24.94
CA ASN A 76 -18.63 -20.90 -26.16
C ASN A 76 -17.32 -20.15 -26.51
N PHE A 77 -17.25 -18.85 -26.24
CA PHE A 77 -16.07 -18.03 -26.52
C PHE A 77 -14.92 -18.33 -25.53
N GLU A 78 -15.24 -18.49 -24.23
CA GLU A 78 -14.28 -18.90 -23.19
C GLU A 78 -13.62 -20.25 -23.53
N LEU A 79 -14.37 -21.16 -24.17
CA LEU A 79 -13.90 -22.48 -24.59
C LEU A 79 -12.81 -22.43 -25.69
N HIS A 80 -12.79 -21.39 -26.53
CA HIS A 80 -11.90 -21.30 -27.70
C HIS A 80 -10.75 -20.31 -27.51
N VAL A 81 -10.90 -19.30 -26.63
CA VAL A 81 -9.94 -18.20 -26.46
C VAL A 81 -9.18 -18.27 -25.12
N GLY A 82 -9.57 -19.17 -24.21
CA GLY A 82 -8.99 -19.28 -22.87
C GLY A 82 -9.62 -18.32 -21.85
N LYS A 83 -9.10 -18.31 -20.61
CA LYS A 83 -9.62 -17.46 -19.53
C LYS A 83 -9.38 -15.98 -19.85
N CYS A 84 -10.44 -15.27 -20.21
CA CYS A 84 -10.48 -13.82 -20.32
C CYS A 84 -11.42 -13.25 -19.24
N GLU A 85 -11.18 -12.03 -18.79
CA GLU A 85 -12.02 -11.40 -17.77
C GLU A 85 -13.46 -11.24 -18.29
N LYS A 86 -14.45 -11.67 -17.50
CA LYS A 86 -15.86 -11.70 -17.91
C LYS A 86 -16.42 -10.32 -18.30
N SER A 87 -15.84 -9.24 -17.78
CA SER A 87 -16.13 -7.85 -18.14
C SER A 87 -15.68 -7.55 -19.59
N ARG A 88 -14.44 -7.90 -19.93
CA ARG A 88 -13.86 -7.73 -21.27
C ARG A 88 -14.59 -8.56 -22.33
N LEU A 89 -14.88 -9.83 -22.04
CA LEU A 89 -15.64 -10.70 -22.96
C LEU A 89 -17.04 -10.18 -23.22
N ARG A 90 -17.72 -9.68 -22.17
CA ARG A 90 -19.05 -9.11 -22.29
C ARG A 90 -19.06 -7.89 -23.20
N HIS A 91 -18.07 -7.02 -23.07
CA HIS A 91 -17.90 -5.84 -23.92
C HIS A 91 -17.63 -6.22 -25.38
N ILE A 92 -16.64 -7.07 -25.65
CA ILE A 92 -16.30 -7.56 -27.00
C ILE A 92 -17.54 -8.16 -27.70
N ILE A 93 -18.32 -8.96 -26.98
CA ILE A 93 -19.55 -9.56 -27.50
C ILE A 93 -20.62 -8.49 -27.76
N SER A 94 -20.74 -7.48 -26.89
CA SER A 94 -21.66 -6.36 -27.08
C SER A 94 -21.33 -5.57 -28.35
N ASP A 95 -20.04 -5.31 -28.58
CA ASP A 95 -19.53 -4.60 -29.75
C ASP A 95 -19.71 -5.40 -31.03
N LEU A 96 -19.30 -6.68 -31.04
CA LEU A 96 -19.46 -7.57 -32.19
C LEU A 96 -20.93 -7.76 -32.60
N LEU A 97 -21.85 -7.71 -31.64
CA LEU A 97 -23.29 -7.87 -31.88
C LEU A 97 -24.02 -6.54 -32.07
N GLY A 98 -23.37 -5.39 -31.86
CA GLY A 98 -24.02 -4.08 -31.86
C GLY A 98 -25.14 -3.96 -30.82
N ASP A 99 -24.94 -4.56 -29.65
CA ASP A 99 -25.94 -4.66 -28.59
C ASP A 99 -25.92 -3.40 -27.68
N PHE A 100 -27.00 -2.63 -27.71
CA PHE A 100 -27.16 -1.39 -26.93
C PHE A 100 -27.99 -1.59 -25.64
N SER A 101 -27.99 -2.80 -25.09
CA SER A 101 -28.62 -3.07 -23.80
C SER A 101 -27.96 -2.27 -22.68
N ALA A 102 -28.74 -1.68 -21.76
CA ALA A 102 -28.19 -1.01 -20.59
C ALA A 102 -27.51 -2.01 -19.63
N SER A 103 -26.41 -1.58 -19.01
CA SER A 103 -25.67 -2.37 -18.01
C SER A 103 -26.57 -2.79 -16.84
N GLU A 104 -26.34 -3.98 -16.30
CA GLU A 104 -27.25 -4.59 -15.30
C GLU A 104 -27.32 -3.83 -13.97
N ASN A 105 -26.28 -3.08 -13.65
CA ASN A 105 -26.15 -2.24 -12.46
C ASN A 105 -25.08 -1.17 -12.66
N SER A 106 -25.04 -0.19 -11.77
CA SER A 106 -24.08 0.92 -11.81
C SER A 106 -22.62 0.49 -11.70
N ALA A 107 -22.34 -0.63 -11.05
CA ALA A 107 -20.99 -1.19 -10.98
C ALA A 107 -20.54 -1.72 -12.35
N SER A 108 -21.41 -2.45 -13.05
CA SER A 108 -21.14 -2.96 -14.40
C SER A 108 -21.03 -1.81 -15.40
N GLN A 109 -21.86 -0.79 -15.28
CA GLN A 109 -21.78 0.40 -16.13
C GLN A 109 -20.40 1.09 -16.02
N LYS A 110 -19.89 1.28 -14.81
CA LYS A 110 -18.55 1.86 -14.59
C LYS A 110 -17.42 0.96 -15.10
N VAL A 111 -17.63 -0.36 -15.13
CA VAL A 111 -16.65 -1.31 -15.70
C VAL A 111 -16.70 -1.25 -17.22
N ASP A 112 -17.89 -1.21 -17.82
CA ASP A 112 -18.08 -1.11 -19.27
C ASP A 112 -17.49 0.20 -19.80
N GLU A 113 -17.77 1.34 -19.14
CA GLU A 113 -17.20 2.67 -19.47
C GLU A 113 -15.65 2.68 -19.44
N ARG A 114 -15.03 1.90 -18.52
CA ARG A 114 -13.57 1.76 -18.45
C ARG A 114 -13.00 0.88 -19.56
N VAL A 115 -13.75 -0.13 -20.00
CA VAL A 115 -13.36 -1.01 -21.11
C VAL A 115 -13.52 -0.30 -22.45
N ASP A 116 -14.56 0.54 -22.61
CA ASP A 116 -14.75 1.44 -23.76
C ASP A 116 -13.53 2.35 -23.95
N ILE A 117 -13.12 3.05 -22.89
CA ILE A 117 -11.96 3.95 -22.90
C ILE A 117 -10.67 3.18 -23.25
N MET A 118 -10.50 1.98 -22.71
CA MET A 118 -9.34 1.11 -22.99
C MET A 118 -9.27 0.65 -24.46
N ILE A 119 -10.42 0.42 -25.11
CA ILE A 119 -10.51 -0.04 -26.50
C ILE A 119 -10.41 1.13 -27.50
N GLU A 120 -11.08 2.26 -27.23
CA GLU A 120 -11.03 3.46 -28.09
C GLU A 120 -9.63 4.06 -28.18
N LEU A 121 -8.83 3.95 -27.12
CA LEU A 121 -7.46 4.45 -27.05
C LEU A 121 -6.41 3.42 -27.51
N GLY A 122 -6.81 2.17 -27.72
CA GLY A 122 -5.91 1.09 -28.19
C GLY A 122 -4.75 0.76 -27.24
N ASP A 123 -4.78 1.19 -25.98
CA ASP A 123 -3.62 1.17 -25.08
C ASP A 123 -3.86 0.37 -23.78
N PRO A 124 -3.18 -0.78 -23.59
CA PRO A 124 -3.16 -1.51 -22.32
C PRO A 124 -2.42 -0.78 -21.17
N GLU A 125 -1.67 0.30 -21.44
CA GLU A 125 -0.75 0.96 -20.49
C GLU A 125 -1.35 2.12 -19.68
N PHE A 126 -2.59 2.55 -19.94
CA PHE A 126 -3.10 3.80 -19.35
C PHE A 126 -3.22 3.76 -17.81
N ILE A 127 -3.34 2.55 -17.24
CA ILE A 127 -3.16 2.30 -15.80
C ILE A 127 -2.38 0.99 -15.67
N SER A 128 -1.07 1.09 -15.54
CA SER A 128 -0.25 -0.04 -15.10
C SER A 128 -0.64 -0.40 -13.67
N ASP A 129 -1.33 -1.53 -13.50
CA ASP A 129 -1.67 -2.06 -12.18
C ASP A 129 -0.42 -2.62 -11.49
N LEU A 130 0.31 -1.73 -10.82
CA LEU A 130 1.49 -2.05 -10.04
C LEU A 130 1.16 -2.70 -8.69
N ARG A 131 -0.09 -3.15 -8.44
CA ARG A 131 -0.42 -3.87 -7.19
C ARG A 131 0.35 -5.19 -7.04
N HIS A 132 0.93 -5.72 -8.12
CA HIS A 132 1.87 -6.83 -8.06
C HIS A 132 3.21 -6.47 -7.40
N LEU A 133 3.52 -5.18 -7.23
CA LEU A 133 4.66 -4.68 -6.44
C LEU A 133 4.32 -4.49 -4.96
N ASN A 134 3.05 -4.66 -4.56
CA ASN A 134 2.71 -4.65 -3.15
C ASN A 134 3.44 -5.82 -2.48
N GLY A 135 4.07 -5.55 -1.35
CA GLY A 135 4.68 -6.57 -0.49
C GLY A 135 3.93 -6.75 0.83
N ASP A 136 4.48 -7.58 1.70
CA ASP A 136 4.00 -7.84 3.05
C ASP A 136 4.07 -6.61 3.99
N GLY A 137 4.87 -5.60 3.63
CA GLY A 137 5.05 -4.38 4.42
C GLY A 137 6.35 -4.34 5.23
N GLY A 138 7.29 -5.23 4.90
CA GLY A 138 8.67 -5.20 5.39
C GLY A 138 9.44 -3.91 5.04
N PRO A 139 10.70 -3.79 5.50
CA PRO A 139 11.53 -2.59 5.31
C PRO A 139 11.64 -2.11 3.86
N ASP A 140 11.62 -3.03 2.89
CA ASP A 140 11.78 -2.72 1.46
C ASP A 140 10.51 -2.11 0.83
N HIS A 141 9.40 -2.10 1.57
CA HIS A 141 8.15 -1.42 1.20
C HIS A 141 7.86 -0.20 2.08
N ARG A 142 8.81 0.20 2.94
CA ARG A 142 8.66 1.39 3.77
C ARG A 142 8.85 2.63 2.91
N VAL A 143 7.73 3.19 2.48
CA VAL A 143 7.64 4.43 1.69
C VAL A 143 8.27 5.67 2.37
N ASN A 144 8.63 5.59 3.65
CA ASN A 144 9.36 6.63 4.37
C ASN A 144 10.89 6.56 4.14
N TYR A 145 11.39 5.41 3.69
CA TYR A 145 12.82 5.20 3.46
C TYR A 145 13.21 5.78 2.12
N LEU A 146 14.26 6.62 2.13
CA LEU A 146 14.70 7.31 0.93
C LEU A 146 15.10 6.34 -0.18
N ARG A 147 15.75 5.22 0.15
CA ARG A 147 16.10 4.17 -0.83
C ARG A 147 14.88 3.62 -1.58
N VAL A 148 13.76 3.45 -0.88
CA VAL A 148 12.48 2.99 -1.47
C VAL A 148 11.85 4.11 -2.29
N GLN A 149 11.93 5.36 -1.83
CA GLN A 149 11.45 6.50 -2.62
C GLN A 149 12.26 6.69 -3.90
N LEU A 150 13.59 6.56 -3.84
CA LEU A 150 14.48 6.62 -5.01
C LEU A 150 14.16 5.50 -6.00
N SER A 151 13.96 4.27 -5.56
CA SER A 151 13.58 3.18 -6.47
C SER A 151 12.21 3.41 -7.13
N LEU A 152 11.23 3.94 -6.40
CA LEU A 152 9.93 4.31 -6.96
C LEU A 152 10.02 5.49 -7.95
N ILE A 153 10.88 6.47 -7.68
CA ILE A 153 11.15 7.57 -8.62
C ILE A 153 11.83 7.04 -9.88
N ALA A 154 12.80 6.13 -9.75
CA ALA A 154 13.46 5.49 -10.88
C ALA A 154 12.43 4.76 -11.75
N LEU A 155 11.56 3.98 -11.13
CA LEU A 155 10.47 3.27 -11.82
C LEU A 155 9.53 4.24 -12.56
N PHE A 156 9.14 5.34 -11.89
CA PHE A 156 8.28 6.37 -12.48
C PHE A 156 8.90 7.01 -13.73
N ILE A 157 10.21 7.28 -13.70
CA ILE A 157 10.94 7.86 -14.84
C ILE A 157 11.08 6.85 -15.96
N THR A 158 11.51 5.63 -15.64
CA THR A 158 11.77 4.57 -16.64
C THR A 158 10.51 4.19 -17.40
N LEU A 159 9.36 4.13 -16.71
CA LEU A 159 8.07 3.82 -17.32
C LEU A 159 7.33 5.06 -17.88
N ASP A 160 7.91 6.26 -17.70
CA ASP A 160 7.30 7.55 -18.06
C ASP A 160 5.83 7.67 -17.62
N LEU A 161 5.58 7.37 -16.35
CA LEU A 161 4.24 7.38 -15.76
C LEU A 161 3.76 8.81 -15.51
N ASP A 162 2.45 9.03 -15.55
CA ASP A 162 1.86 10.33 -15.17
C ASP A 162 1.59 10.44 -13.65
N LEU A 163 1.33 9.31 -13.01
CA LEU A 163 1.07 9.16 -11.59
C LEU A 163 1.55 7.79 -11.10
N LEU A 164 2.29 7.76 -10.00
CA LEU A 164 2.62 6.56 -9.24
C LEU A 164 2.19 6.79 -7.78
N ILE A 165 1.47 5.83 -7.21
CA ILE A 165 1.10 5.86 -5.79
C ILE A 165 1.52 4.52 -5.18
N ALA A 166 2.50 4.55 -4.28
CA ALA A 166 2.86 3.43 -3.44
C ALA A 166 2.17 3.58 -2.09
N VAL A 167 1.31 2.61 -1.72
CA VAL A 167 0.55 2.64 -0.46
C VAL A 167 1.01 1.51 0.45
N ARG A 168 1.16 1.82 1.73
CA ARG A 168 1.47 0.87 2.79
C ARG A 168 0.25 0.65 3.68
N THR A 169 0.04 -0.61 4.05
CA THR A 169 -1.01 -0.97 5.00
C THR A 169 -0.59 -0.53 6.41
N PRO A 170 -1.46 0.16 7.18
CA PRO A 170 -1.14 0.52 8.56
C PRO A 170 -0.87 -0.72 9.44
N PRO A 171 -0.04 -0.60 10.49
CA PRO A 171 0.19 -1.68 11.45
C PRO A 171 -1.10 -2.27 12.01
N GLY A 172 -1.12 -3.58 12.25
CA GLY A 172 -2.29 -4.32 12.75
C GLY A 172 -3.45 -4.48 11.75
N HIS A 173 -3.28 -3.98 10.52
CA HIS A 173 -4.27 -4.09 9.44
C HIS A 173 -3.82 -4.98 8.27
N SER A 174 -2.78 -5.80 8.47
CA SER A 174 -2.23 -6.73 7.46
C SER A 174 -3.27 -7.64 6.81
N TRP A 175 -4.35 -7.99 7.51
CA TRP A 175 -5.48 -8.75 6.94
C TRP A 175 -6.16 -8.08 5.71
N LYS A 176 -6.00 -6.77 5.54
CA LYS A 176 -6.44 -6.04 4.34
C LYS A 176 -5.45 -6.13 3.19
N ASN A 177 -4.18 -6.44 3.46
CA ASN A 177 -3.15 -6.59 2.43
C ASN A 177 -3.43 -7.88 1.63
N PRO A 178 -3.66 -7.79 0.30
CA PRO A 178 -3.88 -8.97 -0.53
C PRO A 178 -2.69 -9.94 -0.53
N VAL A 179 -1.47 -9.44 -0.39
CA VAL A 179 -0.23 -10.23 -0.38
C VAL A 179 -0.19 -11.16 0.83
N GLU A 180 -0.65 -10.68 1.98
CA GLU A 180 -0.72 -11.48 3.21
C GLU A 180 -1.68 -12.67 3.10
N ARG A 181 -2.60 -12.65 2.14
CA ARG A 181 -3.57 -13.75 1.98
C ARG A 181 -2.90 -15.02 1.48
N ILE A 182 -1.80 -14.93 0.72
CA ILE A 182 -1.08 -16.11 0.25
C ILE A 182 -0.11 -16.67 1.30
N MET A 183 0.30 -15.87 2.30
CA MET A 183 1.28 -16.26 3.31
C MET A 183 0.85 -17.51 4.08
N SER A 184 -0.43 -17.63 4.42
CA SER A 184 -0.96 -18.85 5.07
C SER A 184 -0.77 -20.12 4.23
N ILE A 185 -0.91 -20.02 2.91
CA ILE A 185 -0.74 -21.14 1.98
C ILE A 185 0.75 -21.44 1.77
N LEU A 186 1.58 -20.40 1.66
CA LEU A 186 3.04 -20.56 1.60
C LEU A 186 3.56 -21.30 2.85
N ASN A 187 3.10 -20.91 4.04
CA ASN A 187 3.46 -21.57 5.29
C ASN A 187 3.04 -23.04 5.30
N LEU A 188 1.85 -23.39 4.79
CA LEU A 188 1.42 -24.79 4.64
C LEU A 188 2.35 -25.58 3.71
N GLY A 189 2.76 -24.98 2.59
CA GLY A 189 3.71 -25.59 1.66
C GLY A 189 5.11 -25.79 2.24
N LEU A 190 5.47 -25.02 3.28
CA LEU A 190 6.76 -25.10 3.97
C LEU A 190 6.70 -25.90 5.29
N GLN A 191 5.54 -26.44 5.66
CA GLN A 191 5.41 -27.24 6.87
C GLN A 191 6.27 -28.51 6.79
N CYS A 192 7.00 -28.78 7.88
CA CYS A 192 7.86 -29.95 8.03
C CYS A 192 9.01 -30.02 7.00
N ILE A 193 9.42 -28.90 6.42
CA ILE A 193 10.55 -28.83 5.51
C ILE A 193 11.78 -28.32 6.26
N GLY A 194 12.84 -29.12 6.27
CA GLY A 194 14.18 -28.68 6.66
C GLY A 194 14.93 -28.19 5.43
N LEU A 195 15.50 -26.98 5.50
CA LEU A 195 16.31 -26.42 4.43
C LEU A 195 17.77 -26.41 4.85
N MET A 196 18.63 -26.91 3.98
CA MET A 196 20.07 -26.87 4.11
C MET A 196 20.64 -26.57 2.72
N ARG A 197 21.60 -25.66 2.64
CA ARG A 197 22.37 -25.42 1.41
C ARG A 197 23.33 -26.60 1.16
N ALA A 198 23.77 -26.78 -0.07
CA ALA A 198 24.88 -27.70 -0.33
C ALA A 198 26.17 -27.20 0.37
N GLU A 199 27.07 -28.12 0.68
CA GLU A 199 28.42 -27.76 1.12
C GLU A 199 29.17 -27.14 -0.06
N MET A 200 29.91 -26.08 0.23
CA MET A 200 30.88 -25.47 -0.69
C MET A 200 32.24 -26.18 -0.55
N ASP A 201 33.22 -25.75 -1.33
CA ASP A 201 34.60 -26.20 -1.11
C ASP A 201 35.10 -25.80 0.28
N GLU A 202 35.94 -26.65 0.88
CA GLU A 202 36.39 -26.57 2.28
C GLU A 202 36.97 -25.19 2.66
N GLU A 203 37.66 -24.54 1.72
CA GLU A 203 38.20 -23.18 1.89
C GLU A 203 37.10 -22.14 2.17
N PHE A 204 36.00 -22.17 1.42
CA PHE A 204 34.90 -21.23 1.57
C PHE A 204 34.02 -21.54 2.79
N GLU A 205 33.91 -22.82 3.16
CA GLU A 205 33.25 -23.22 4.41
C GLU A 205 33.99 -22.69 5.64
N GLU A 206 35.32 -22.76 5.66
CA GLU A 206 36.11 -22.18 6.75
C GLU A 206 35.96 -20.65 6.79
N ILE A 207 35.85 -19.95 5.66
CA ILE A 207 35.54 -18.51 5.66
C ILE A 207 34.15 -18.25 6.27
N MET A 208 33.13 -18.98 5.82
CA MET A 208 31.74 -18.82 6.28
C MET A 208 31.57 -19.09 7.78
N LYS A 209 32.34 -20.02 8.33
CA LYS A 209 32.33 -20.37 9.75
C LYS A 209 32.65 -19.20 10.69
N TYR A 210 33.42 -18.21 10.22
CA TYR A 210 33.74 -17.01 10.99
C TYR A 210 32.83 -15.82 10.68
N CYS A 211 31.87 -15.98 9.76
CA CYS A 211 30.88 -14.95 9.44
C CYS A 211 29.67 -15.10 10.35
N ASN A 212 29.39 -14.10 11.19
CA ASN A 212 28.27 -14.14 12.14
C ASN A 212 27.07 -13.27 11.71
N SER A 213 27.23 -12.51 10.61
CA SER A 213 26.21 -11.62 10.08
C SER A 213 26.22 -11.58 8.55
N MET A 214 25.13 -11.10 7.94
CA MET A 214 25.08 -10.86 6.49
C MET A 214 26.13 -9.83 6.03
N ASP A 215 26.48 -8.87 6.89
CA ASP A 215 27.51 -7.88 6.59
C ASP A 215 28.91 -8.50 6.62
N ASP A 216 29.19 -9.43 7.54
CA ASP A 216 30.44 -10.19 7.54
C ASP A 216 30.60 -10.97 6.23
N ILE A 217 29.53 -11.65 5.80
CA ILE A 217 29.52 -12.41 4.54
C ILE A 217 29.82 -11.48 3.35
N ARG A 218 29.17 -10.31 3.29
CA ARG A 218 29.40 -9.32 2.21
C ARG A 218 30.83 -8.81 2.21
N ASN A 219 31.35 -8.39 3.37
CA ASN A 219 32.73 -7.91 3.49
C ASN A 219 33.74 -8.99 3.08
N LYS A 220 33.51 -10.26 3.46
CA LYS A 220 34.35 -11.37 3.03
C LYS A 220 34.23 -11.69 1.55
N ALA A 221 33.05 -11.52 0.96
CA ALA A 221 32.86 -11.67 -0.49
C ALA A 221 33.52 -10.54 -1.29
N GLU A 222 33.76 -9.36 -0.70
CA GLU A 222 34.56 -8.30 -1.32
C GLU A 222 36.06 -8.64 -1.32
N GLU A 223 36.55 -9.25 -0.23
CA GLU A 223 37.94 -9.72 -0.12
C GLU A 223 38.21 -10.94 -1.01
N GLU A 224 37.26 -11.89 -1.07
CA GLU A 224 37.34 -13.12 -1.87
C GLU A 224 36.12 -13.24 -2.80
N PRO A 225 36.19 -12.72 -4.04
CA PRO A 225 35.07 -12.69 -4.97
C PRO A 225 34.47 -14.07 -5.30
N GLN A 226 35.26 -15.14 -5.24
CA GLN A 226 34.79 -16.49 -5.53
C GLN A 226 33.79 -16.99 -4.49
N LEU A 227 33.82 -16.45 -3.27
CA LEU A 227 32.87 -16.78 -2.20
C LEU A 227 31.42 -16.48 -2.62
N LYS A 228 31.19 -15.38 -3.34
CA LYS A 228 29.85 -15.00 -3.84
C LYS A 228 29.31 -16.07 -4.79
N GLU A 229 30.11 -16.50 -5.75
CA GLU A 229 29.72 -17.51 -6.74
C GLU A 229 29.47 -18.87 -6.09
N GLN A 230 30.40 -19.32 -5.22
CA GLN A 230 30.30 -20.57 -4.48
C GLN A 230 29.06 -20.60 -3.58
N LEU A 231 28.77 -19.49 -2.88
CA LEU A 231 27.59 -19.39 -2.02
C LEU A 231 26.29 -19.46 -2.84
N LEU A 232 26.22 -18.77 -3.97
CA LEU A 232 25.06 -18.83 -4.87
C LEU A 232 24.86 -20.25 -5.41
N ASN A 233 25.93 -20.91 -5.85
CA ASN A 233 25.89 -22.31 -6.32
C ASN A 233 25.43 -23.26 -5.22
N SER A 234 25.88 -23.04 -3.98
CA SER A 234 25.50 -23.84 -2.82
C SER A 234 24.02 -23.73 -2.46
N LEU A 235 23.42 -22.54 -2.68
CA LEU A 235 22.02 -22.24 -2.40
C LEU A 235 21.08 -22.72 -3.52
N GLN A 236 21.59 -22.83 -4.74
CA GLN A 236 20.80 -23.13 -5.93
C GLN A 236 19.91 -24.39 -5.80
N PRO A 237 20.37 -25.55 -5.29
CA PRO A 237 19.51 -26.72 -5.12
C PRO A 237 18.33 -26.46 -4.17
N THR A 238 18.57 -25.70 -3.11
CA THR A 238 17.55 -25.34 -2.11
C THR A 238 16.55 -24.35 -2.67
N LEU A 239 17.02 -23.37 -3.45
CA LEU A 239 16.16 -22.42 -4.15
C LEU A 239 15.26 -23.12 -5.19
N GLU A 240 15.80 -24.08 -5.95
CA GLU A 240 15.03 -24.87 -6.91
C GLU A 240 13.99 -25.76 -6.23
N LEU A 241 14.34 -26.37 -5.08
CA LEU A 241 13.39 -27.12 -4.25
C LEU A 241 12.24 -26.22 -3.81
N MET A 242 12.53 -25.05 -3.27
CA MET A 242 11.51 -24.08 -2.84
C MET A 242 10.65 -23.60 -4.02
N GLU A 243 11.27 -23.29 -5.15
CA GLU A 243 10.58 -22.87 -6.37
C GLU A 243 9.57 -23.93 -6.83
N ASN A 244 9.99 -25.20 -6.85
CA ASN A 244 9.14 -26.33 -7.22
C ASN A 244 8.02 -26.60 -6.22
N LEU A 245 8.24 -26.33 -4.93
CA LEU A 245 7.20 -26.44 -3.90
C LEU A 245 6.16 -25.34 -4.05
N ILE A 246 6.60 -24.08 -4.19
CA ILE A 246 5.73 -22.92 -4.34
C ILE A 246 4.86 -23.06 -5.59
N LYS A 247 5.42 -23.51 -6.71
CA LYS A 247 4.66 -23.74 -7.96
C LYS A 247 3.56 -24.79 -7.86
N ARG A 248 3.56 -25.65 -6.84
CA ARG A 248 2.48 -26.63 -6.58
C ARG A 248 1.33 -26.04 -5.77
N LEU A 249 1.54 -24.86 -5.19
CA LEU A 249 0.52 -24.16 -4.41
C LEU A 249 -0.36 -23.36 -5.35
N GLU A 250 -1.63 -23.23 -4.97
CA GLU A 250 -2.61 -22.42 -5.67
C GLU A 250 -3.50 -21.69 -4.68
N LEU A 251 -4.04 -20.55 -5.11
CA LEU A 251 -5.11 -19.85 -4.41
C LEU A 251 -6.29 -19.71 -5.37
N LYS A 252 -7.43 -20.32 -5.01
CA LYS A 252 -8.67 -20.27 -5.79
C LYS A 252 -8.51 -20.80 -7.24
N GLY A 253 -7.70 -21.84 -7.41
CA GLY A 253 -7.44 -22.46 -8.72
C GLY A 253 -6.50 -21.66 -9.63
N GLU A 254 -5.81 -20.66 -9.10
CA GLU A 254 -4.71 -19.97 -9.77
C GLU A 254 -3.37 -20.37 -9.13
N PRO A 255 -2.44 -20.96 -9.89
CA PRO A 255 -1.16 -21.43 -9.37
C PRO A 255 -0.24 -20.26 -9.01
N PHE A 256 0.65 -20.46 -8.04
CA PHE A 256 1.63 -19.45 -7.67
C PHE A 256 2.76 -19.36 -8.69
N GLY A 257 3.11 -18.13 -9.05
CA GLY A 257 4.27 -17.80 -9.87
C GLY A 257 5.51 -17.55 -9.01
N THR A 258 6.69 -17.75 -9.60
CA THR A 258 7.98 -17.42 -9.01
C THR A 258 8.76 -16.53 -9.97
N PHE A 259 9.56 -15.63 -9.42
CA PHE A 259 10.36 -14.68 -10.18
C PHE A 259 11.83 -14.86 -9.84
N LYS A 260 12.72 -14.61 -10.81
CA LYS A 260 14.15 -14.55 -10.54
C LYS A 260 14.50 -13.16 -10.00
N ALA A 261 15.53 -13.10 -9.17
CA ALA A 261 16.06 -11.83 -8.70
C ALA A 261 16.60 -11.01 -9.87
N ALA A 262 16.55 -9.69 -9.75
CA ALA A 262 17.11 -8.79 -10.74
C ALA A 262 18.64 -8.93 -10.81
N PHE A 263 19.20 -8.83 -12.01
CA PHE A 263 20.65 -8.83 -12.22
C PHE A 263 21.26 -7.45 -11.93
N ASP A 264 22.57 -7.42 -11.61
CA ASP A 264 23.30 -6.18 -11.30
C ASP A 264 23.20 -5.12 -12.43
N GLU A 265 23.15 -5.59 -13.69
CA GLU A 265 22.97 -4.75 -14.87
C GLU A 265 21.56 -4.13 -14.95
N GLU A 266 20.52 -4.88 -14.59
CA GLU A 266 19.13 -4.39 -14.56
C GLU A 266 18.97 -3.32 -13.46
N MET A 267 19.54 -3.59 -12.28
CA MET A 267 19.56 -2.64 -11.16
C MET A 267 20.31 -1.36 -11.52
N THR A 268 21.46 -1.49 -12.19
CA THR A 268 22.26 -0.36 -12.67
C THR A 268 21.50 0.45 -13.73
N THR A 269 20.82 -0.21 -14.64
CA THR A 269 20.00 0.44 -15.67
C THR A 269 18.87 1.25 -15.04
N LEU A 270 18.18 0.66 -14.06
CA LEU A 270 17.14 1.35 -13.31
C LEU A 270 17.72 2.53 -12.53
N TRP A 271 18.86 2.37 -11.85
CA TRP A 271 19.55 3.44 -11.13
C TRP A 271 19.92 4.61 -12.04
N ASN A 272 20.46 4.33 -13.23
CA ASN A 272 20.88 5.36 -14.19
C ASN A 272 19.74 6.28 -14.64
N SER A 273 18.48 5.83 -14.55
CA SER A 273 17.31 6.68 -14.82
C SER A 273 17.24 7.87 -13.85
N LEU A 274 17.66 7.72 -12.58
CA LEU A 274 17.66 8.79 -11.58
C LEU A 274 18.67 9.89 -11.89
N LEU A 275 19.78 9.53 -12.54
CA LEU A 275 20.82 10.48 -12.92
C LEU A 275 20.34 11.52 -13.96
N SER A 276 19.19 11.25 -14.62
CA SER A 276 18.53 12.23 -15.48
C SER A 276 17.93 13.42 -14.71
N ILE A 277 17.59 13.23 -13.43
CA ILE A 277 17.15 14.31 -12.53
C ILE A 277 18.37 15.07 -12.00
N ASP A 278 19.30 14.33 -11.37
CA ASP A 278 20.47 14.90 -10.74
C ASP A 278 21.65 13.92 -10.87
N ASN A 279 22.68 14.35 -11.58
CA ASN A 279 23.87 13.54 -11.85
C ASN A 279 24.81 13.42 -10.64
N LEU A 280 24.50 14.11 -9.53
CA LEU A 280 25.25 14.01 -8.28
C LEU A 280 24.75 12.85 -7.39
N LEU A 281 23.64 12.19 -7.75
CA LEU A 281 23.13 11.02 -7.02
C LEU A 281 24.11 9.85 -7.09
N THR A 282 24.30 9.16 -5.96
CA THR A 282 25.15 7.97 -5.86
C THR A 282 24.42 6.83 -5.14
N MET A 283 24.84 5.57 -5.35
CA MET A 283 24.13 4.41 -4.80
C MET A 283 24.18 4.33 -3.27
N GLU A 284 25.08 5.10 -2.64
CA GLU A 284 25.21 5.26 -1.20
C GLU A 284 24.16 6.22 -0.60
N ASP A 285 23.39 6.91 -1.45
CA ASP A 285 22.35 7.84 -1.02
C ASP A 285 21.15 7.12 -0.40
N ASN A 286 21.13 7.07 0.92
CA ASN A 286 20.12 6.31 1.67
C ASN A 286 19.39 7.13 2.74
N SER A 287 19.75 8.41 2.92
CA SER A 287 19.21 9.27 3.98
C SER A 287 18.96 10.70 3.50
N LYS A 288 18.08 11.44 4.19
CA LYS A 288 17.83 12.87 3.89
C LYS A 288 19.11 13.70 3.94
N ARG A 289 20.04 13.35 4.83
CA ARG A 289 21.36 13.99 4.95
C ARG A 289 22.20 13.79 3.70
N SER A 290 22.19 12.59 3.12
CA SER A 290 22.98 12.28 1.91
C SER A 290 22.55 13.11 0.70
N ILE A 291 21.27 13.47 0.59
CA ILE A 291 20.72 14.22 -0.56
C ILE A 291 20.60 15.73 -0.32
N GLN A 292 20.99 16.25 0.85
CA GLN A 292 20.78 17.66 1.22
C GLN A 292 21.44 18.67 0.26
N ASN A 293 22.56 18.26 -0.36
CA ASN A 293 23.32 19.08 -1.31
C ASN A 293 22.92 18.84 -2.78
N LYS A 294 21.94 17.97 -3.04
CA LYS A 294 21.51 17.55 -4.39
C LYS A 294 20.31 18.39 -4.82
N ILE A 295 20.60 19.63 -5.20
CA ILE A 295 19.60 20.69 -5.38
C ILE A 295 18.56 20.32 -6.45
N LYS A 296 18.99 19.73 -7.58
CA LYS A 296 18.07 19.36 -8.68
C LYS A 296 17.16 18.23 -8.26
N PHE A 297 17.69 17.25 -7.53
CA PHE A 297 16.86 16.20 -6.95
C PHE A 297 15.83 16.75 -5.97
N LEU A 298 16.24 17.65 -5.06
CA LEU A 298 15.32 18.27 -4.10
C LEU A 298 14.25 19.12 -4.79
N GLU A 299 14.59 19.81 -5.89
CA GLU A 299 13.63 20.55 -6.71
C GLU A 299 12.59 19.61 -7.31
N PHE A 300 13.00 18.50 -7.93
CA PHE A 300 12.10 17.47 -8.44
C PHE A 300 11.24 16.87 -7.34
N TYR A 301 11.86 16.49 -6.23
CA TYR A 301 11.19 15.85 -5.11
C TYR A 301 10.09 16.75 -4.52
N ASN A 302 10.38 18.04 -4.33
CA ASN A 302 9.39 18.99 -3.80
C ASN A 302 8.31 19.36 -4.83
N HIS A 303 8.60 19.23 -6.13
CA HIS A 303 7.66 19.55 -7.20
C HIS A 303 6.69 18.40 -7.52
N CYS A 304 7.21 17.18 -7.67
CA CYS A 304 6.46 16.02 -8.15
C CYS A 304 6.04 15.06 -7.05
N CYS A 305 6.76 15.02 -5.94
CA CYS A 305 6.58 13.98 -4.93
C CYS A 305 5.80 14.50 -3.72
N ARG A 306 4.88 13.67 -3.25
CA ARG A 306 4.17 13.85 -1.97
C ARG A 306 4.49 12.65 -1.08
N SER A 307 5.38 12.89 -0.13
CA SER A 307 5.74 11.93 0.91
C SER A 307 4.80 12.07 2.10
N ARG A 308 4.20 10.94 2.48
CA ARG A 308 3.30 10.76 3.62
C ARG A 308 3.65 9.46 4.31
N HIS A 309 3.20 9.28 5.55
CA HIS A 309 3.60 8.12 6.34
C HIS A 309 3.11 6.77 5.82
N TYR A 310 1.93 6.74 5.18
CA TYR A 310 1.33 5.52 4.64
C TYR A 310 1.35 5.45 3.12
N PHE A 311 1.83 6.50 2.44
CA PHE A 311 1.97 6.44 1.00
C PHE A 311 3.03 7.40 0.49
N PHE A 312 3.60 7.06 -0.65
CA PHE A 312 4.44 7.92 -1.44
C PHE A 312 3.81 8.09 -2.81
N GLU A 313 3.49 9.33 -3.16
CA GLU A 313 2.88 9.69 -4.42
C GLU A 313 3.89 10.47 -5.27
N ILE A 314 3.99 10.13 -6.54
CA ILE A 314 4.74 10.87 -7.56
C ILE A 314 3.75 11.22 -8.65
N LYS A 315 3.57 12.51 -8.93
CA LYS A 315 2.59 13.00 -9.88
C LYS A 315 3.22 14.09 -10.74
N LYS A 316 3.08 14.00 -12.06
CA LYS A 316 3.44 15.11 -12.96
C LYS A 316 2.61 16.35 -12.61
N CYS A 317 3.09 17.56 -12.91
CA CYS A 317 2.32 18.77 -12.59
C CYS A 317 1.26 19.11 -13.64
N GLY A 318 1.38 18.59 -14.87
CA GLY A 318 0.48 18.88 -15.98
C GLY A 318 0.73 20.23 -16.68
N SER A 319 1.75 20.99 -16.27
CA SER A 319 2.16 22.20 -16.99
C SER A 319 2.94 21.84 -18.25
N LEU A 320 2.56 22.43 -19.39
CA LEU A 320 3.26 22.24 -20.67
C LEU A 320 4.67 22.86 -20.67
N ASP A 321 4.86 23.91 -19.87
CA ASP A 321 6.13 24.64 -19.75
C ASP A 321 6.95 24.19 -18.54
N CYS A 322 6.66 23.00 -17.98
CA CYS A 322 7.44 22.48 -16.86
C CYS A 322 8.85 22.06 -17.32
N HIS A 323 9.87 22.56 -16.63
CA HIS A 323 11.26 22.13 -16.84
C HIS A 323 11.70 20.98 -15.92
N ILE A 324 10.85 20.61 -14.94
CA ILE A 324 11.17 19.63 -13.90
C ILE A 324 10.65 18.23 -14.27
N CYS A 325 9.39 18.13 -14.69
CA CYS A 325 8.78 16.86 -15.09
C CYS A 325 8.39 16.89 -16.57
N LYS A 326 8.37 15.71 -17.19
CA LYS A 326 7.90 15.55 -18.56
C LYS A 326 6.42 15.94 -18.67
N PRO A 327 5.94 16.28 -19.89
CA PRO A 327 4.51 16.45 -20.14
C PRO A 327 3.70 15.18 -19.77
N VAL A 328 2.44 15.41 -19.42
CA VAL A 328 1.47 14.34 -19.14
C VAL A 328 1.11 13.63 -20.45
N ARG A 329 1.05 12.29 -20.41
CA ARG A 329 0.67 11.44 -21.56
C ARG A 329 -0.84 11.35 -21.72
N CYS A 330 -1.58 11.31 -20.61
CA CYS A 330 -3.04 11.25 -20.64
C CYS A 330 -3.67 12.53 -21.22
N ASP A 331 -4.86 12.40 -21.80
CA ASP A 331 -5.60 13.54 -22.34
C ASP A 331 -6.00 14.53 -21.24
N SER A 332 -6.24 15.78 -21.63
CA SER A 332 -6.52 16.85 -20.69
C SER A 332 -7.81 16.63 -19.89
N GLU A 333 -8.84 16.00 -20.46
CA GLU A 333 -10.09 15.76 -19.74
C GLU A 333 -9.91 14.71 -18.64
N THR A 334 -9.15 13.65 -18.93
CA THR A 334 -8.80 12.63 -17.94
C THR A 334 -7.89 13.21 -16.86
N TRP A 335 -6.86 13.97 -17.24
CA TRP A 335 -5.94 14.57 -16.28
C TRP A 335 -6.63 15.48 -15.27
N LEU A 336 -7.63 16.25 -15.70
CA LEU A 336 -8.44 17.12 -14.81
C LEU A 336 -9.17 16.35 -13.69
N LYS A 337 -9.43 15.06 -13.90
CA LYS A 337 -10.08 14.18 -12.92
C LYS A 337 -9.07 13.49 -11.99
N VAL A 338 -7.77 13.58 -12.27
CA VAL A 338 -6.71 12.97 -11.47
C VAL A 338 -6.34 13.89 -10.31
N HIS A 339 -6.80 13.54 -9.12
CA HIS A 339 -6.48 14.23 -7.87
C HIS A 339 -5.44 13.46 -7.05
N ASN A 340 -4.82 14.17 -6.11
CA ASN A 340 -3.84 13.59 -5.20
C ASN A 340 -4.50 12.58 -4.25
N PHE A 341 -3.74 11.57 -3.85
CA PHE A 341 -4.19 10.55 -2.92
C PHE A 341 -4.48 11.16 -1.54
N PRO A 342 -5.68 10.92 -0.96
CA PRO A 342 -6.06 11.55 0.29
C PRO A 342 -5.52 10.81 1.52
N ASP A 343 -5.13 11.59 2.53
CA ASP A 343 -4.83 11.11 3.88
C ASP A 343 -6.13 10.67 4.62
N PRO A 344 -6.03 9.75 5.60
CA PRO A 344 -7.21 9.22 6.29
C PRO A 344 -7.85 10.28 7.22
N ILE A 345 -9.11 10.67 6.94
CA ILE A 345 -9.88 11.64 7.74
C ILE A 345 -11.05 10.95 8.47
N PRO A 346 -11.26 11.19 9.79
CA PRO A 346 -12.34 10.58 10.54
C PRO A 346 -13.72 11.08 10.09
N SER A 347 -14.73 10.22 10.23
CA SER A 347 -16.13 10.60 10.14
C SER A 347 -16.53 11.53 11.30
N LEU A 348 -17.67 12.21 11.19
CA LEU A 348 -18.17 13.16 12.19
C LEU A 348 -18.32 12.55 13.60
N ASP A 349 -18.57 11.24 13.68
CA ASP A 349 -18.69 10.51 14.95
C ASP A 349 -17.34 10.05 15.52
N GLY A 350 -16.23 10.25 14.79
CA GLY A 350 -14.88 9.86 15.17
C GLY A 350 -14.63 8.35 15.25
N LYS A 351 -15.60 7.51 14.87
CA LYS A 351 -15.51 6.04 15.02
C LYS A 351 -14.89 5.37 13.80
N LYS A 352 -15.03 5.96 12.62
CA LYS A 352 -14.53 5.42 11.35
C LYS A 352 -13.76 6.50 10.59
N TYR A 353 -13.09 6.09 9.52
CA TYR A 353 -12.58 7.01 8.51
C TYR A 353 -13.62 7.16 7.41
N LYS A 354 -13.65 8.35 6.78
CA LYS A 354 -14.44 8.62 5.58
C LYS A 354 -14.02 7.70 4.44
N SER A 355 -14.93 7.45 3.51
CA SER A 355 -14.63 6.66 2.31
C SER A 355 -13.66 7.40 1.38
N PHE A 356 -13.00 6.67 0.48
CA PHE A 356 -12.12 7.29 -0.51
C PHE A 356 -12.90 8.22 -1.43
N GLU A 357 -14.09 7.80 -1.86
CA GLU A 357 -14.98 8.57 -2.74
C GLU A 357 -15.39 9.91 -2.11
N GLU A 358 -15.55 9.95 -0.79
CA GLU A 358 -15.85 11.18 -0.05
C GLU A 358 -14.64 12.12 0.06
N LEU A 359 -13.42 11.62 -0.05
CA LEU A 359 -12.18 12.39 0.16
C LEU A 359 -11.46 12.74 -1.12
N TYR A 360 -11.66 11.98 -2.20
CA TYR A 360 -10.93 12.17 -3.44
C TYR A 360 -11.21 13.55 -4.03
N GLY A 361 -10.14 14.30 -4.34
CA GLY A 361 -10.22 15.69 -4.76
C GLY A 361 -10.22 16.72 -3.63
N GLN A 362 -10.15 16.30 -2.36
CA GLN A 362 -10.03 17.21 -1.22
C GLN A 362 -8.61 17.26 -0.68
N GLU A 363 -8.23 18.43 -0.16
CA GLU A 363 -6.97 18.60 0.56
C GLU A 363 -7.09 17.92 1.93
N THR A 364 -6.08 17.12 2.29
CA THR A 364 -6.08 16.27 3.47
C THR A 364 -4.71 16.31 4.15
N SER A 365 -4.64 15.96 5.44
CA SER A 365 -3.42 16.03 6.24
C SER A 365 -3.20 14.76 7.07
N GLU A 366 -1.96 14.55 7.51
CA GLU A 366 -1.56 13.39 8.33
C GLU A 366 -2.06 13.42 9.78
N GLU A 367 -2.76 14.47 10.19
CA GLU A 367 -3.16 14.71 11.60
C GLU A 367 -3.90 13.51 12.19
N TYR A 368 -4.75 12.85 11.40
CA TYR A 368 -5.63 11.78 11.87
C TYR A 368 -5.13 10.38 11.54
N ARG A 369 -3.87 10.23 11.14
CA ARG A 369 -3.31 8.93 10.78
C ARG A 369 -3.38 7.95 11.98
N PRO A 370 -3.71 6.67 11.77
CA PRO A 370 -3.85 5.68 12.85
C PRO A 370 -2.71 5.67 13.89
N SER A 371 -1.45 5.77 13.45
CA SER A 371 -0.27 5.77 14.34
C SER A 371 -0.14 6.99 15.27
N LEU A 372 -0.94 8.05 15.07
CA LEU A 372 -0.97 9.23 15.94
C LEU A 372 -2.12 9.24 16.95
N LYS A 373 -3.09 8.32 16.82
CA LYS A 373 -4.23 8.30 17.75
C LYS A 373 -3.79 7.88 19.15
N ASP A 374 -4.04 8.73 20.14
CA ASP A 374 -3.84 8.39 21.53
C ASP A 374 -4.71 7.19 21.94
N LYS A 375 -4.11 6.13 22.49
CA LYS A 375 -4.86 5.01 23.08
C LYS A 375 -5.58 5.54 24.33
N LYS A 376 -6.92 5.57 24.32
CA LYS A 376 -7.77 6.17 25.39
C LYS A 376 -7.68 5.50 26.77
N ASN A 377 -6.90 4.45 26.96
CA ASN A 377 -6.78 3.73 28.24
C ASN A 377 -5.35 3.82 28.78
N SER A 378 -5.03 4.85 29.56
CA SER A 378 -3.71 5.01 30.18
C SER A 378 -3.65 4.42 31.59
N ASN A 379 -3.85 3.10 31.71
CA ASN A 379 -3.12 2.38 32.75
C ASN A 379 -1.94 1.74 32.02
N ASN A 380 -0.73 2.25 32.30
CA ASN A 380 0.49 1.64 31.81
C ASN A 380 0.52 0.17 32.24
N GLU A 381 0.37 -0.75 31.27
CA GLU A 381 0.26 -2.19 31.49
C GLU A 381 1.56 -2.81 32.01
N MET A 382 2.64 -2.03 32.10
CA MET A 382 3.90 -2.48 32.69
C MET A 382 3.74 -2.84 34.17
N GLY A 383 2.82 -2.23 34.91
CA GLY A 383 2.66 -2.50 36.35
C GLY A 383 3.85 -2.02 37.20
N PHE A 384 4.67 -1.11 36.66
CA PHE A 384 5.72 -0.37 37.34
C PHE A 384 6.07 0.93 36.60
N LYS A 385 6.77 1.85 37.29
CA LYS A 385 7.23 3.10 36.69
C LYS A 385 8.51 2.88 35.87
N PRO A 386 8.59 3.42 34.63
CA PRO A 386 9.82 3.43 33.85
C PRO A 386 10.95 4.07 34.65
N SER A 387 12.12 3.43 34.68
CA SER A 387 13.31 3.97 35.36
C SER A 387 14.59 3.52 34.67
N ALA A 388 15.69 4.23 34.93
CA ALA A 388 17.01 3.84 34.46
C ALA A 388 17.40 2.43 34.94
N GLN A 389 17.00 2.02 36.15
CA GLN A 389 17.30 0.67 36.64
C GLN A 389 16.52 -0.40 35.87
N CYS A 390 15.23 -0.19 35.61
CA CYS A 390 14.43 -1.15 34.86
C CYS A 390 14.89 -1.28 33.41
N CYS A 391 15.46 -0.21 32.83
CA CYS A 391 16.16 -0.23 31.55
C CYS A 391 17.44 -1.07 31.63
N LYS A 392 18.29 -0.86 32.65
CA LYS A 392 19.54 -1.63 32.88
C LYS A 392 19.33 -3.12 33.09
N ASN A 393 18.18 -3.50 33.62
CA ASN A 393 17.85 -4.90 33.84
C ASN A 393 17.68 -5.69 32.52
N VAL A 394 17.31 -5.01 31.43
CA VAL A 394 17.17 -5.61 30.09
C VAL A 394 18.37 -5.26 29.21
N GLY A 395 18.73 -3.97 29.15
CA GLY A 395 19.92 -3.50 28.44
C GLY A 395 19.78 -3.44 26.92
N THR A 396 18.58 -3.55 26.37
CA THR A 396 18.35 -3.49 24.92
C THR A 396 17.20 -2.54 24.55
N LEU A 397 17.11 -2.23 23.26
CA LEU A 397 16.13 -1.32 22.67
C LEU A 397 15.33 -2.03 21.58
N ILE A 398 14.21 -1.44 21.20
CA ILE A 398 13.45 -1.84 20.02
C ILE A 398 13.15 -0.62 19.16
N GLN A 399 13.42 -0.71 17.86
CA GLN A 399 13.11 0.37 16.95
C GLN A 399 11.65 0.31 16.53
N CYS A 400 10.95 1.44 16.58
CA CYS A 400 9.61 1.52 16.02
C CYS A 400 9.66 1.51 14.50
N GLY A 401 8.96 0.57 13.87
CA GLY A 401 8.89 0.44 12.41
C GLY A 401 8.10 1.54 11.69
N GLU A 402 7.44 2.43 12.44
CA GLU A 402 6.67 3.56 11.89
C GLU A 402 7.45 4.88 11.96
N CYS A 403 8.04 5.21 13.12
CA CYS A 403 8.71 6.49 13.34
C CYS A 403 10.23 6.39 13.49
N ASP A 404 10.80 5.18 13.36
CA ASP A 404 12.22 4.86 13.48
C ASP A 404 12.88 5.24 14.83
N LYS A 405 12.09 5.72 15.79
CA LYS A 405 12.56 6.00 17.15
C LYS A 405 12.85 4.71 17.89
N TRP A 406 14.00 4.67 18.55
CA TRP A 406 14.32 3.65 19.54
C TRP A 406 13.45 3.80 20.78
N ARG A 407 12.86 2.68 21.22
CA ARG A 407 12.07 2.56 22.43
C ARG A 407 12.78 1.67 23.43
N VAL A 408 12.68 2.08 24.70
CA VAL A 408 13.34 1.40 25.80
C VAL A 408 12.51 0.21 26.25
N ILE A 409 13.18 -0.93 26.40
CA ILE A 409 12.58 -2.13 26.97
C ILE A 409 12.89 -2.18 28.47
N TYR A 410 11.90 -2.55 29.27
CA TYR A 410 11.97 -2.53 30.72
C TYR A 410 11.68 -3.89 31.36
N SER A 411 12.32 -4.16 32.50
CA SER A 411 11.97 -5.25 33.41
C SER A 411 12.22 -4.87 34.87
N LYS A 412 11.42 -5.40 35.81
CA LYS A 412 11.64 -5.24 37.25
C LYS A 412 12.90 -5.96 37.75
N SER A 413 13.22 -7.11 37.15
CA SER A 413 14.35 -7.97 37.49
C SER A 413 15.31 -8.09 36.33
N LYS A 414 16.60 -8.28 36.63
CA LYS A 414 17.60 -8.57 35.61
C LYS A 414 17.25 -9.88 34.90
N LEU A 415 17.33 -9.88 33.57
CA LEU A 415 17.07 -11.08 32.77
C LEU A 415 18.20 -12.10 32.96
N ALA A 416 17.84 -13.38 32.96
CA ALA A 416 18.79 -14.46 32.80
C ALA A 416 19.38 -14.46 31.37
N LEU A 417 20.56 -15.06 31.18
CA LEU A 417 21.24 -15.09 29.88
C LEU A 417 20.33 -15.67 28.77
N GLN A 418 19.68 -16.80 29.06
CA GLN A 418 18.74 -17.44 28.14
C GLN A 418 17.53 -16.56 27.80
N GLU A 419 16.98 -15.81 28.76
CA GLU A 419 15.85 -14.89 28.53
C GLU A 419 16.28 -13.73 27.63
N SER A 420 17.51 -13.25 27.77
CA SER A 420 18.08 -12.19 26.91
C SER A 420 18.30 -12.68 25.48
N GLU A 421 18.79 -13.92 25.29
CA GLU A 421 18.97 -14.54 23.97
C GLU A 421 17.64 -14.86 23.28
N GLU A 422 16.63 -15.31 24.04
CA GLU A 422 15.25 -15.46 23.54
C GLU A 422 14.65 -14.11 23.16
N LEU A 423 14.86 -13.07 23.97
CA LEU A 423 14.40 -11.71 23.65
C LEU A 423 15.06 -11.19 22.37
N ALA A 424 16.37 -11.33 22.22
CA ALA A 424 17.08 -10.86 21.03
C ALA A 424 16.51 -11.48 19.73
N ARG A 425 16.38 -12.82 19.70
CA ARG A 425 15.79 -13.53 18.55
C ARG A 425 14.37 -13.04 18.25
N PHE A 426 13.55 -12.84 19.28
CA PHE A 426 12.20 -12.33 19.08
C PHE A 426 12.19 -10.91 18.53
N LEU A 427 13.07 -10.02 19.02
CA LEU A 427 13.15 -8.64 18.56
C LEU A 427 13.53 -8.55 17.08
N ASP A 428 14.36 -9.47 16.59
CA ASP A 428 14.77 -9.54 15.18
C ASP A 428 13.63 -9.97 14.25
N GLU A 429 12.65 -10.74 14.76
CA GLU A 429 11.53 -11.26 13.98
C GLU A 429 10.32 -10.31 13.91
N ILE A 430 10.22 -9.34 14.82
CA ILE A 430 9.01 -8.52 14.95
C ILE A 430 9.10 -7.13 14.32
N GLN A 431 7.95 -6.66 13.83
CA GLN A 431 7.75 -5.26 13.47
C GLN A 431 6.99 -4.52 14.56
N TYR A 432 7.71 -3.85 15.45
CA TYR A 432 7.12 -3.10 16.56
C TYR A 432 6.62 -1.72 16.14
N THR A 433 5.42 -1.34 16.63
CA THR A 433 4.89 0.02 16.50
C THR A 433 4.72 0.66 17.86
N CYS A 434 5.02 1.96 17.98
CA CYS A 434 4.83 2.71 19.22
C CYS A 434 3.42 2.54 19.74
N GLY A 435 3.32 2.08 20.99
CA GLY A 435 2.06 1.92 21.70
C GLY A 435 1.59 0.48 21.73
N ASP A 436 2.20 -0.43 20.98
CA ASP A 436 1.91 -1.86 21.08
C ASP A 436 2.62 -2.47 22.29
N SER A 437 1.95 -3.44 22.91
CA SER A 437 2.58 -4.33 23.86
C SER A 437 3.15 -5.56 23.13
N PHE A 438 4.10 -6.28 23.74
CA PHE A 438 4.54 -7.56 23.18
C PHE A 438 3.41 -8.59 23.11
N TYR A 439 2.36 -8.45 23.93
CA TYR A 439 1.17 -9.28 23.83
C TYR A 439 0.33 -8.97 22.59
N ASP A 440 0.26 -7.70 22.18
CA ASP A 440 -0.47 -7.31 20.96
C ASP A 440 0.21 -7.83 19.68
N ILE A 441 1.54 -7.99 19.73
CA ILE A 441 2.38 -8.42 18.61
C ILE A 441 2.45 -9.96 18.55
N ALA A 442 2.33 -10.63 19.68
CA ALA A 442 2.36 -12.08 19.78
C ALA A 442 1.11 -12.73 19.13
N SER A 443 1.32 -13.69 18.24
CA SER A 443 0.24 -14.55 17.74
C SER A 443 -0.28 -15.51 18.83
N ASN A 444 -1.49 -16.04 18.66
CA ASN A 444 -2.08 -17.02 19.58
C ASN A 444 -1.26 -18.32 19.71
N ASP A 445 -0.35 -18.60 18.77
CA ASP A 445 0.52 -19.79 18.73
C ASP A 445 1.86 -19.59 19.45
N THR A 446 1.99 -18.54 20.26
CA THR A 446 3.22 -18.31 21.04
C THR A 446 3.48 -19.40 22.08
N ASN A 447 4.69 -19.97 22.01
CA ASN A 447 5.29 -20.88 22.99
C ASN A 447 5.17 -20.31 24.43
N ASP A 448 4.91 -21.16 25.42
CA ASP A 448 4.82 -20.80 26.84
C ASP A 448 6.04 -20.06 27.39
N SER A 449 7.26 -20.33 26.89
CA SER A 449 8.47 -19.58 27.21
C SER A 449 8.35 -18.10 26.82
N MET A 450 7.83 -17.81 25.63
CA MET A 450 7.63 -16.44 25.14
C MET A 450 6.56 -15.70 25.93
N LYS A 451 5.46 -16.38 26.29
CA LYS A 451 4.43 -15.80 27.16
C LYS A 451 5.01 -15.43 28.52
N LYS A 452 5.87 -16.29 29.08
CA LYS A 452 6.61 -16.01 30.33
C LYS A 452 7.54 -14.81 30.15
N LEU A 453 8.31 -14.75 29.06
CA LEU A 453 9.20 -13.63 28.76
C LEU A 453 8.43 -12.30 28.67
N PHE A 454 7.30 -12.25 27.96
CA PHE A 454 6.46 -11.05 27.84
C PHE A 454 5.74 -10.66 29.13
N SER A 455 5.63 -11.58 30.10
CA SER A 455 5.17 -11.23 31.44
C SER A 455 6.21 -10.42 32.22
N ILE A 456 7.50 -10.64 31.94
CA ILE A 456 8.66 -10.01 32.62
C ILE A 456 9.07 -8.73 31.90
N VAL A 457 9.24 -8.82 30.59
CA VAL A 457 9.78 -7.78 29.72
C VAL A 457 8.62 -6.94 29.16
N LYS A 458 8.74 -5.62 29.25
CA LYS A 458 7.69 -4.70 28.83
C LYS A 458 8.21 -3.52 28.03
N VAL A 459 7.39 -3.03 27.11
CA VAL A 459 7.56 -1.73 26.45
C VAL A 459 6.47 -0.78 26.92
N ASN A 460 6.75 0.52 26.91
CA ASN A 460 5.77 1.49 27.30
C ASN A 460 4.69 1.69 26.21
N ASN A 461 3.60 0.94 26.33
CA ASN A 461 2.46 0.96 25.42
C ASN A 461 1.65 2.28 25.43
N THR A 462 1.99 3.24 26.30
CA THR A 462 1.38 4.58 26.27
C THR A 462 2.07 5.53 25.29
N LEU A 463 3.22 5.15 24.74
CA LEU A 463 3.96 6.00 23.82
C LEU A 463 3.35 5.93 22.42
N THR A 464 3.25 7.07 21.76
CA THR A 464 2.88 7.18 20.35
C THR A 464 4.10 7.55 19.51
N CYS A 465 3.98 7.52 18.19
CA CYS A 465 5.06 7.94 17.29
C CYS A 465 5.51 9.40 17.54
N ASN A 466 4.63 10.25 18.08
CA ASN A 466 4.96 11.64 18.46
C ASN A 466 5.63 11.77 19.82
N SER A 467 5.63 10.71 20.63
CA SER A 467 6.31 10.76 21.92
C SER A 467 7.82 10.93 21.75
N PRO A 468 8.47 11.78 22.56
CA PRO A 468 9.93 11.91 22.56
C PRO A 468 10.59 10.59 22.99
N ILE A 469 11.91 10.51 22.84
CA ILE A 469 12.71 9.42 23.41
C ILE A 469 12.55 9.42 24.94
N GLU A 470 12.44 8.23 25.51
CA GLU A 470 12.20 8.07 26.93
C GLU A 470 13.41 8.53 27.78
N ILE A 471 13.17 9.27 28.87
CA ILE A 471 14.22 9.74 29.79
C ILE A 471 15.16 8.59 30.28
N PRO A 472 14.67 7.37 30.56
CA PRO A 472 15.53 6.22 30.85
C PRO A 472 16.60 5.90 29.81
N TYR A 473 16.42 6.23 28.53
CA TYR A 473 17.45 6.08 27.50
C TYR A 473 18.73 6.80 27.94
N TYR A 474 18.62 8.12 28.19
CA TYR A 474 19.75 8.97 28.57
C TYR A 474 20.23 8.73 30.00
N SER A 475 19.30 8.55 30.95
CA SER A 475 19.66 8.40 32.37
C SER A 475 20.23 7.02 32.71
N SER A 476 20.02 6.01 31.87
CA SER A 476 20.65 4.68 32.04
C SER A 476 22.15 4.70 31.76
N ARG A 477 22.61 5.54 30.81
CA ARG A 477 23.98 5.58 30.28
C ARG A 477 24.43 4.22 29.71
N LEU A 478 23.51 3.43 29.19
CA LEU A 478 23.81 2.13 28.55
C LEU A 478 24.13 2.29 27.06
N PHE A 479 23.39 3.16 26.39
CA PHE A 479 23.45 3.35 24.94
C PHE A 479 24.42 4.48 24.62
N LYS A 480 25.22 4.28 23.58
CA LYS A 480 26.33 5.19 23.23
C LYS A 480 25.87 6.27 22.25
N GLU A 481 24.84 5.99 21.48
CA GLU A 481 24.30 6.82 20.43
C GLU A 481 23.63 8.06 21.02
N VAL A 482 24.08 9.24 20.57
CA VAL A 482 23.54 10.52 21.02
C VAL A 482 22.32 10.88 20.19
N LEU A 483 21.15 10.37 20.59
CA LEU A 483 19.90 10.62 19.87
C LEU A 483 19.23 11.91 20.31
N CYS A 484 18.72 12.73 19.40
CA CYS A 484 17.87 13.88 19.70
C CYS A 484 16.62 13.45 20.51
N PHE A 485 16.35 14.14 21.62
CA PHE A 485 15.23 13.85 22.52
C PHE A 485 13.87 13.83 21.83
N ASN A 486 13.63 14.73 20.88
CA ASN A 486 12.32 14.88 20.25
C ASN A 486 12.10 13.92 19.06
N CYS A 487 13.03 13.90 18.09
CA CYS A 487 12.88 13.13 16.85
C CYS A 487 13.60 11.78 16.86
N GLY A 488 14.57 11.53 17.75
CA GLY A 488 15.34 10.29 17.81
C GLY A 488 16.44 10.15 16.74
N VAL A 489 16.70 11.19 15.95
CA VAL A 489 17.82 11.23 14.99
C VAL A 489 19.13 11.37 15.75
N GLU A 490 20.17 10.68 15.30
CA GLU A 490 21.51 10.79 15.86
C GLU A 490 22.10 12.20 15.65
N CYS A 491 22.60 12.79 16.73
CA CYS A 491 23.27 14.09 16.75
C CYS A 491 24.78 13.87 16.77
N GLU A 492 25.53 14.76 16.11
CA GLU A 492 26.97 14.84 16.33
C GLU A 492 27.26 15.23 17.78
N GLU A 493 28.29 14.62 18.37
CA GLU A 493 28.71 14.95 19.74
C GLU A 493 28.98 16.45 19.82
N HIS A 494 28.22 17.14 20.68
CA HIS A 494 28.27 18.58 20.99
C HIS A 494 27.40 19.52 20.14
N ASN A 495 26.09 19.49 20.37
CA ASN A 495 25.28 20.72 20.39
C ASN A 495 24.45 20.78 21.69
N THR A 496 25.12 20.98 22.83
CA THR A 496 24.50 21.63 23.98
C THR A 496 24.59 23.14 23.75
N THR A 497 23.96 23.64 22.69
CA THR A 497 23.82 25.07 22.47
C THR A 497 22.85 25.60 23.51
N ASN A 498 23.41 26.37 24.45
CA ASN A 498 22.79 27.37 25.31
C ASN A 498 21.42 27.03 25.94
N HIS A 499 21.40 27.03 27.28
CA HIS A 499 20.21 27.09 28.15
C HIS A 499 19.72 25.78 28.80
N GLY A 500 20.61 25.06 29.50
CA GLY A 500 20.21 24.27 30.68
C GLY A 500 19.24 23.10 30.46
N GLU A 501 19.16 22.54 29.25
CA GLU A 501 18.39 21.31 28.99
C GLU A 501 19.28 20.06 29.10
N TYR A 502 18.81 19.04 29.81
CA TYR A 502 19.56 17.82 30.19
C TYR A 502 19.65 16.79 29.05
N PHE A 503 19.15 17.11 27.86
CA PHE A 503 19.00 16.19 26.73
C PHE A 503 19.44 16.84 25.42
N PRO A 504 20.01 16.08 24.47
CA PRO A 504 20.44 16.58 23.16
C PRO A 504 19.24 16.85 22.23
N TYR A 505 19.36 17.85 21.36
CA TYR A 505 18.41 18.15 20.27
C TYR A 505 19.18 18.33 18.96
N CYS A 506 18.57 17.96 17.83
CA CYS A 506 19.10 18.33 16.51
C CYS A 506 18.73 19.78 16.16
N GLU A 507 19.43 20.36 15.19
CA GLU A 507 19.25 21.76 14.77
C GLU A 507 17.79 22.09 14.38
N ASP A 508 17.12 21.16 13.69
CA ASP A 508 15.71 21.30 13.31
C ASP A 508 14.78 21.35 14.53
N CYS A 509 15.04 20.52 15.54
CA CYS A 509 14.21 20.48 16.75
C CYS A 509 14.52 21.63 17.71
N ASP A 510 15.75 22.14 17.71
CA ASP A 510 16.17 23.26 18.55
C ASP A 510 15.58 24.58 18.04
N SER A 511 15.50 24.76 16.72
CA SER A 511 14.91 25.95 16.08
C SER A 511 13.37 26.03 16.17
N MET A 512 12.67 24.91 16.32
CA MET A 512 11.20 24.84 16.47
C MET A 512 10.69 25.23 17.89
N SER A 513 11.58 25.64 18.80
CA SER A 513 11.37 25.46 20.24
C SER A 513 10.69 26.62 21.01
N ASP A 514 10.24 27.71 20.39
CA ASP A 514 9.72 28.86 21.18
C ASP A 514 8.23 28.81 21.57
N GLU A 515 7.36 28.10 20.85
CA GLU A 515 5.94 27.98 21.23
C GLU A 515 5.67 26.80 22.20
N ASN A 516 6.41 25.69 22.06
CA ASN A 516 6.21 24.48 22.88
C ASN A 516 6.78 24.62 24.32
N LYS A 517 7.68 25.58 24.58
CA LYS A 517 8.29 25.82 25.90
C LYS A 517 7.29 26.29 26.98
N LYS A 518 6.17 26.92 26.61
CA LYS A 518 5.19 27.46 27.58
C LYS A 518 4.25 26.41 28.17
N ARG A 519 3.90 25.33 27.44
CA ARG A 519 2.99 24.28 27.94
C ARG A 519 3.65 23.37 28.99
N LYS A 520 4.93 23.03 28.85
CA LYS A 520 5.66 22.12 29.76
C LYS A 520 6.06 22.72 31.12
N ARG A 521 5.97 24.05 31.32
CA ARG A 521 6.29 24.71 32.60
C ARG A 521 5.23 24.50 33.69
N LYS A 522 3.98 24.18 33.32
CA LYS A 522 2.87 24.05 34.29
C LYS A 522 2.82 22.68 34.99
N GLU A 523 3.29 21.60 34.36
CA GLU A 523 3.22 20.24 34.96
C GLU A 523 4.36 19.95 35.95
N LYS A 524 5.49 20.68 35.89
CA LYS A 524 6.66 20.44 36.76
C LYS A 524 6.55 21.00 38.20
N LYS A 525 5.44 21.62 38.61
CA LYS A 525 5.30 22.15 39.98
C LYS A 525 4.99 21.09 41.05
N PHE A 526 4.80 19.82 40.70
CA PHE A 526 4.35 18.79 41.65
C PHE A 526 5.37 17.68 41.94
N VAL A 527 6.67 17.96 42.06
CA VAL A 527 7.60 17.05 42.78
C VAL A 527 8.70 17.84 43.49
N LYS A 528 8.36 18.49 44.60
CA LYS A 528 9.32 18.77 45.69
C LYS A 528 8.60 18.57 47.03
N SER A 529 8.59 17.33 47.52
CA SER A 529 8.40 17.03 48.93
C SER A 529 9.69 16.38 49.42
N SER A 530 10.62 17.20 49.90
CA SER A 530 11.78 16.75 50.67
C SER A 530 11.40 16.72 52.14
N LYS A 531 11.31 15.52 52.73
CA LYS A 531 11.27 15.32 54.18
C LYS A 531 12.56 15.88 54.79
N GLN A 532 12.46 16.96 55.57
CA GLN A 532 13.52 17.37 56.49
C GLN A 532 13.49 16.45 57.70
N LYS A 533 14.61 15.75 57.94
CA LYS A 533 14.93 15.13 59.23
C LYS A 533 15.45 16.24 60.13
N ASN A 534 14.75 16.51 61.23
CA ASN A 534 15.31 17.28 62.35
C ASN A 534 16.37 16.42 63.03
N VAL A 535 17.60 16.94 63.09
CA VAL A 535 18.63 16.51 64.03
C VAL A 535 18.66 17.60 65.10
N GLU A 536 18.22 17.25 66.31
CA GLU A 536 18.39 18.10 67.49
C GLU A 536 19.85 18.09 67.91
N THR A 537 20.37 19.29 68.15
CA THR A 537 21.66 19.59 68.75
C THR A 537 21.74 19.11 70.20
N ASN A 538 22.87 18.50 70.54
CA ASN A 538 23.61 18.84 71.76
C ASN A 538 25.04 19.20 71.35
#